data_AF-A0AAP0KVW4-F1
#
_entry.id   AF-A0AAP0KVW4-F1
#
_cell.length_a   1.000
_cell.length_b   1.000
_cell.length_c   1.000
_cell.angle_alpha   90.00
_cell.angle_beta   90.00
_cell.angle_gamma   90.00
#
_symmetry.space_group_name_H-M   'P 1'
#
loop_
_entity.id
_entity.type
_entity.pdbx_description
1 polymer ?
#
loop_
_entity_poly.entity_id
_entity_poly.type
_entity_poly.pdbx_seq_one_letter_code
_entity_poly.pdbx_strand_id
1 'polypeptide(L)'
;MLGGRAMEIVYSDEMLVNYLETAVEVDPERPVLIDKYLSDAIEIDVDTQADLHGNVVIGGIMEHIEQAGVHSGDSACSLPTKTVPSSCLETIRSWTTKLAKRLNVCGLCFFLMQVGAQLWHIYLNLVACNGGSCRLQRILLEFLVCLKILHY
;
A
#
# COMPACT_ATOMS: atom_id res chain seq x y z
N MET A 1 -8.12 13.46 3.44
CA MET A 1 -6.92 12.81 3.98
C MET A 1 -7.34 11.57 4.75
N LEU A 2 -6.95 10.39 4.29
CA LEU A 2 -7.05 9.14 5.07
C LEU A 2 -5.79 9.04 5.90
N GLY A 3 -5.60 9.99 6.81
CA GLY A 3 -4.48 9.95 7.74
C GLY A 3 -4.57 8.66 8.55
N GLY A 4 -3.43 8.05 8.87
CA GLY A 4 -3.31 6.90 9.77
C GLY A 4 -3.79 7.20 11.19
N ARG A 5 -5.01 7.69 11.35
CA ARG A 5 -5.68 7.92 12.62
C ARG A 5 -5.79 6.55 13.28
N ALA A 6 -5.10 6.42 14.40
CA ALA A 6 -4.84 5.17 15.11
C ALA A 6 -3.91 4.18 14.36
N MET A 7 -2.84 4.62 13.68
CA MET A 7 -1.70 3.74 13.35
C MET A 7 -0.58 4.00 14.36
N GLU A 8 -0.03 2.96 14.96
CA GLU A 8 1.04 3.07 15.96
C GLU A 8 2.11 2.00 15.72
N ILE A 9 3.38 2.39 15.78
CA ILE A 9 4.49 1.43 15.79
C ILE A 9 4.69 0.99 17.24
N VAL A 10 4.47 -0.30 17.47
CA VAL A 10 4.51 -0.90 18.80
C VAL A 10 5.85 -1.60 19.01
N TYR A 11 6.55 -1.26 20.09
CA TYR A 11 7.87 -1.79 20.41
C TYR A 11 7.89 -2.81 21.56
N SER A 12 6.75 -3.01 22.24
CA SER A 12 6.61 -3.95 23.37
C SER A 12 5.20 -4.52 23.45
N ASP A 13 5.07 -5.67 24.11
CA ASP A 13 3.78 -6.32 24.35
C ASP A 13 2.82 -5.43 25.17
N GLU A 14 3.36 -4.68 26.13
CA GLU A 14 2.58 -3.73 26.95
C GLU A 14 1.96 -2.62 26.08
N MET A 15 2.73 -2.07 25.13
CA MET A 15 2.22 -1.07 24.19
C MET A 15 1.16 -1.68 23.26
N LEU A 16 1.32 -2.94 22.84
CA LEU A 16 0.34 -3.62 22.00
C LEU A 16 -1.01 -3.74 22.70
N VAL A 17 -1.00 -4.16 23.97
CA VAL A 17 -2.22 -4.31 24.78
C VAL A 17 -2.92 -2.96 24.93
N ASN A 18 -2.18 -1.92 25.33
CA ASN A 18 -2.75 -0.58 25.50
C ASN A 18 -3.36 -0.04 24.18
N TYR A 19 -2.66 -0.26 23.06
CA TYR A 19 -3.16 0.16 21.75
C TYR A 19 -4.42 -0.61 21.35
N LEU A 20 -4.48 -1.93 21.55
CA LEU A 20 -5.66 -2.74 21.22
C LEU A 20 -6.88 -2.34 22.06
N GLU A 21 -6.71 -2.07 23.35
CA GLU A 21 -7.78 -1.57 24.22
C GLU A 21 -8.35 -0.25 23.68
N THR A 22 -7.47 0.67 23.26
CA THR A 22 -7.87 1.98 22.73
C THR A 22 -8.45 1.90 21.32
N ALA A 23 -7.88 1.08 20.44
CA ALA A 23 -8.25 0.98 19.03
C ALA A 23 -9.62 0.31 18.84
N VAL A 24 -9.96 -0.67 19.68
CA VAL A 24 -11.26 -1.36 19.65
C VAL A 24 -12.40 -0.41 20.07
N GLU A 25 -12.15 0.56 20.95
CA GLU A 25 -13.14 1.58 21.32
C GLU A 25 -13.49 2.53 20.16
N VAL A 26 -12.55 2.74 19.22
CA VAL A 26 -12.73 3.69 18.11
C VAL A 26 -13.57 3.11 16.98
N ASP A 27 -13.42 1.83 16.66
CA ASP A 27 -14.21 1.17 15.59
C ASP A 27 -14.36 -0.34 15.85
N PRO A 28 -15.37 -0.76 16.65
CA PRO A 28 -15.53 -2.15 17.06
C PRO A 28 -15.93 -3.11 15.93
N GLU A 29 -16.39 -2.59 14.78
CA GLU A 29 -16.77 -3.42 13.63
C GLU A 29 -15.60 -3.70 12.66
N ARG A 30 -14.42 -3.08 12.88
CA ARG A 30 -13.27 -3.24 11.99
C ARG A 30 -12.13 -4.00 12.65
N PRO A 31 -11.59 -5.06 11.99
CA PRO A 31 -10.45 -5.79 12.53
C PRO A 31 -9.20 -4.90 12.57
N VAL A 32 -8.48 -4.94 13.70
CA VAL A 32 -7.14 -4.35 13.83
C VAL A 32 -6.15 -5.20 13.04
N LEU A 33 -5.34 -4.55 12.21
CA LEU A 33 -4.29 -5.20 11.42
C LEU A 33 -2.95 -5.00 12.11
N ILE A 34 -2.31 -6.11 12.47
CA ILE A 34 -0.96 -6.14 13.05
C ILE A 34 -0.04 -6.71 11.99
N ASP A 35 1.03 -5.98 11.67
CA ASP A 35 2.01 -6.40 10.69
C ASP A 35 3.43 -6.19 11.23
N LYS A 36 4.39 -6.91 10.65
CA LYS A 36 5.80 -6.76 10.99
C LYS A 36 6.34 -5.47 10.38
N TYR A 37 6.91 -4.62 11.23
CA TYR A 37 7.60 -3.42 10.79
C TYR A 37 8.87 -3.74 9.98
N LEU A 38 9.04 -3.07 8.84
CA LEU A 38 10.21 -3.20 7.96
C LEU A 38 11.07 -1.94 8.07
N SER A 39 12.03 -1.95 9.00
CA SER A 39 12.86 -0.78 9.33
C SER A 39 13.69 -0.23 8.16
N ASP A 40 14.00 -1.05 7.16
CA ASP A 40 14.89 -0.70 6.04
C ASP A 40 14.19 -0.77 4.68
N ALA A 41 12.85 -0.72 4.67
CA ALA A 41 12.09 -0.70 3.43
C ALA A 41 11.96 0.71 2.87
N ILE A 42 12.10 0.82 1.55
CA ILE A 42 11.80 2.03 0.78
C ILE A 42 10.30 2.01 0.46
N GLU A 43 9.61 3.10 0.76
CA GLU A 43 8.19 3.27 0.43
C GLU A 43 8.04 3.86 -0.99
N ILE A 44 7.14 3.26 -1.76
CA ILE A 44 6.88 3.59 -3.16
C ILE A 44 5.40 3.83 -3.35
N ASP A 45 5.06 5.00 -3.91
CA ASP A 45 3.72 5.30 -4.39
C ASP A 45 3.62 5.12 -5.90
N VAL A 46 2.60 4.41 -6.35
CA VAL A 46 2.34 4.16 -7.77
C VAL A 46 0.97 4.68 -8.14
N ASP A 47 0.94 5.77 -8.89
CA ASP A 47 -0.28 6.33 -9.44
C ASP A 47 -0.68 5.63 -10.73
N THR A 48 -1.95 5.25 -10.81
CA THR A 48 -2.49 4.49 -11.93
C THR A 48 -3.87 4.95 -12.34
N GLN A 49 -4.20 4.68 -13.60
CA GLN A 49 -5.56 4.79 -14.12
C GLN A 49 -5.91 3.48 -14.83
N ALA A 50 -7.06 2.92 -14.50
CA ALA A 50 -7.61 1.76 -15.17
C ALA A 50 -8.95 2.11 -15.85
N ASP A 51 -9.24 1.49 -16.99
CA ASP A 51 -10.53 1.62 -17.66
C ASP A 51 -11.42 0.39 -17.45
N LEU A 52 -12.68 0.48 -17.90
CA LEU A 52 -13.65 -0.62 -17.82
C LEU A 52 -13.27 -1.84 -18.68
N HIS A 53 -12.32 -1.69 -19.61
CA HIS A 53 -11.82 -2.76 -20.45
C HIS A 53 -10.61 -3.48 -19.84
N GLY A 54 -10.17 -3.05 -18.66
CA GLY A 54 -9.02 -3.59 -17.96
C GLY A 54 -7.67 -3.10 -18.49
N ASN A 55 -7.65 -2.05 -19.30
CA ASN A 55 -6.41 -1.36 -19.65
C ASN A 55 -5.93 -0.58 -18.43
N VAL A 56 -4.64 -0.69 -18.10
CA VAL A 56 -4.04 -0.04 -16.95
C VAL A 56 -2.87 0.81 -17.44
N VAL A 57 -2.86 2.07 -17.03
CA VAL A 57 -1.78 3.03 -17.29
C VAL A 57 -1.18 3.43 -15.95
N ILE A 58 0.14 3.41 -15.86
CA ILE A 58 0.89 3.92 -14.71
C ILE A 58 1.30 5.36 -15.02
N GLY A 59 0.81 6.31 -14.23
CA GLY A 59 1.10 7.74 -14.38
C GLY A 59 2.44 8.13 -13.75
N GLY A 60 2.80 7.52 -12.62
CA GLY A 60 4.04 7.80 -11.91
C GLY A 60 4.41 6.71 -10.91
N ILE A 61 5.71 6.55 -10.67
CA ILE A 61 6.27 5.71 -9.59
C ILE A 61 7.16 6.64 -8.79
N MET A 62 6.75 6.93 -7.56
CA MET A 62 7.36 7.89 -6.66
C MET A 62 8.09 7.15 -5.54
N GLU A 63 9.31 7.55 -5.26
CA GLU A 63 10.11 7.02 -4.14
C GLU A 63 10.07 7.99 -2.98
N HIS A 64 9.68 7.52 -1.80
CA HIS A 64 9.74 8.31 -0.59
C HIS A 64 11.18 8.45 -0.11
N ILE A 65 11.53 9.65 0.38
CA ILE A 65 12.86 9.94 0.92
C ILE A 65 12.97 9.41 2.35
N GLU A 66 11.90 9.54 3.13
CA GLU A 66 11.76 8.98 4.46
C GLU A 66 11.56 7.45 4.40
N GLN A 67 11.96 6.77 5.47
CA GLN A 67 11.76 5.33 5.60
C GLN A 67 10.29 5.00 5.84
N ALA A 68 9.92 3.77 5.49
CA ALA A 68 8.62 3.19 5.83
C ALA A 68 8.29 3.40 7.32
N GLY A 69 7.11 3.94 7.62
CA GLY A 69 6.69 4.27 8.99
C GLY A 69 6.42 5.75 9.21
N VAL A 70 6.95 6.63 8.35
CA VAL A 70 6.45 8.01 8.23
C VAL A 70 5.22 7.99 7.33
N HIS A 71 4.17 8.72 7.71
CA HIS A 71 2.94 8.75 6.92
C HIS A 71 3.22 9.35 5.53
N SER A 72 2.75 8.71 4.46
CA SER A 72 3.00 9.14 3.08
C SER A 72 2.64 10.60 2.78
N GLY A 73 1.66 11.17 3.49
CA GLY A 73 1.28 12.58 3.37
C GLY A 73 2.28 13.57 4.01
N ASP A 74 3.14 13.09 4.90
CA ASP A 74 4.20 13.86 5.58
C ASP A 74 5.59 13.58 4.98
N SER A 75 5.70 12.59 4.07
CA SER A 75 6.94 12.21 3.39
C SER A 75 7.23 13.10 2.18
N ALA A 76 8.50 13.45 1.98
CA ALA A 76 8.99 13.96 0.71
C ALA A 76 9.15 12.79 -0.27
N CYS A 77 8.89 13.03 -1.56
CA CYS A 77 9.03 12.00 -2.58
C CYS A 77 9.75 12.50 -3.83
N SER A 78 10.33 11.55 -4.58
CA SER A 78 11.02 11.79 -5.84
C SER A 78 10.32 11.09 -7.01
N LEU A 79 10.09 11.86 -8.09
CA LEU A 79 9.63 11.36 -9.39
C LEU A 79 10.59 11.90 -10.47
N PRO A 80 11.34 11.04 -11.18
CA PRO A 80 11.40 9.58 -11.05
C PRO A 80 12.16 9.12 -9.81
N THR A 81 11.98 7.84 -9.44
CA THR A 81 12.74 7.16 -8.39
C THR A 81 14.26 7.32 -8.58
N LYS A 82 15.01 7.42 -7.48
CA LYS A 82 16.46 7.65 -7.45
C LYS A 82 17.27 6.41 -7.13
N THR A 83 16.84 5.60 -6.17
CA THR A 83 17.63 4.47 -5.66
C THR A 83 17.06 3.11 -6.05
N VAL A 84 15.81 3.06 -6.50
CA VAL A 84 15.13 1.81 -6.88
C VAL A 84 15.76 1.19 -8.15
N PRO A 85 16.23 -0.08 -8.10
CA PRO A 85 16.76 -0.76 -9.27
C PRO A 85 15.73 -0.94 -10.38
N SER A 86 16.18 -0.95 -11.64
CA SER A 86 15.28 -1.15 -12.79
C SER A 86 14.50 -2.47 -12.74
N SER A 87 15.12 -3.56 -12.28
CA SER A 87 14.45 -4.85 -12.08
C SER A 87 13.30 -4.77 -11.06
N CYS A 88 13.48 -3.96 -10.02
CA CYS A 88 12.45 -3.68 -9.02
C CYS A 88 11.31 -2.87 -9.63
N LEU A 89 11.62 -1.84 -10.44
CA LEU A 89 10.61 -1.05 -11.13
C LEU A 89 9.78 -1.88 -12.11
N GLU A 90 10.38 -2.81 -12.86
CA GLU A 90 9.64 -3.72 -13.74
C GLU A 90 8.71 -4.64 -12.95
N THR A 91 9.16 -5.11 -11.79
CA THR A 91 8.34 -5.92 -10.87
C THR A 91 7.15 -5.10 -10.36
N ILE A 92 7.40 -3.87 -9.90
CA ILE A 92 6.37 -2.92 -9.46
C ILE A 92 5.34 -2.72 -10.57
N ARG A 93 5.76 -2.40 -11.80
CA ARG A 93 4.85 -2.19 -12.94
C ARG A 93 3.98 -3.41 -13.23
N SER A 94 4.60 -4.59 -13.25
CA SER A 94 3.92 -5.86 -13.49
C SER A 94 2.87 -6.14 -12.40
N TRP A 95 3.25 -5.98 -11.14
CA TRP A 95 2.39 -6.25 -10.00
C TRP A 95 1.24 -5.25 -9.91
N THR A 96 1.51 -3.96 -10.06
CA THR A 96 0.50 -2.92 -10.13
C THR A 96 -0.55 -3.22 -11.19
N THR A 97 -0.13 -3.61 -12.39
CA THR A 97 -1.05 -3.96 -13.48
C THR A 97 -1.90 -5.20 -13.14
N LYS A 98 -1.27 -6.26 -12.59
CA LYS A 98 -1.97 -7.47 -12.19
C LYS A 98 -2.98 -7.22 -11.07
N LEU A 99 -2.60 -6.43 -10.07
CA LEU A 99 -3.47 -6.07 -8.95
C LEU A 99 -4.66 -5.22 -9.41
N ALA A 100 -4.41 -4.18 -10.20
CA ALA A 100 -5.49 -3.33 -10.74
C ALA A 100 -6.53 -4.15 -11.52
N LYS A 101 -6.06 -5.09 -12.37
CA LYS A 101 -6.95 -6.02 -13.09
C LYS A 101 -7.68 -6.96 -12.15
N ARG A 102 -6.98 -7.61 -11.21
CA ARG A 102 -7.57 -8.60 -10.31
C ARG A 102 -8.66 -8.02 -9.41
N LEU A 103 -8.53 -6.75 -9.08
CA LEU A 103 -9.46 -5.99 -8.24
C LEU A 103 -10.53 -5.26 -9.04
N ASN A 104 -10.54 -5.38 -10.37
CA ASN A 104 -11.48 -4.71 -11.27
C ASN A 104 -11.54 -3.20 -11.02
N VAL A 105 -10.36 -2.58 -10.89
CA VAL A 105 -10.26 -1.13 -10.72
C VAL A 105 -10.75 -0.45 -11.99
N CYS A 106 -11.60 0.56 -11.85
CA CYS A 106 -11.93 1.52 -12.90
C CYS A 106 -11.80 2.94 -12.35
N GLY A 107 -11.13 3.80 -13.10
CA GLY A 107 -10.75 5.16 -12.69
C GLY A 107 -9.32 5.24 -12.16
N LEU A 108 -9.05 6.34 -11.45
CA LEU A 108 -7.76 6.57 -10.79
C LEU A 108 -7.63 5.66 -9.56
N CYS A 109 -6.41 5.19 -9.31
CA CYS A 109 -6.05 4.39 -8.14
C CYS A 109 -4.57 4.59 -7.84
N PHE A 110 -4.20 4.56 -6.56
CA PHE A 110 -2.80 4.53 -6.14
C PHE A 110 -2.48 3.23 -5.40
N PHE A 111 -1.24 2.77 -5.52
CA PHE A 111 -0.71 1.60 -4.83
C PHE A 111 0.48 2.03 -3.98
N LEU A 112 0.49 1.65 -2.71
CA LEU A 112 1.60 1.92 -1.80
C LEU A 112 2.37 0.61 -1.58
N MET A 113 3.68 0.64 -1.79
CA MET A 113 4.52 -0.56 -1.80
C MET A 113 5.75 -0.33 -0.95
N GLN A 114 6.17 -1.34 -0.21
CA GLN A 114 7.39 -1.32 0.58
C GLN A 114 8.40 -2.33 0.01
N VAL A 115 9.57 -1.82 -0.35
CA VAL A 115 10.63 -2.58 -1.03
C VAL A 115 11.82 -2.74 -0.10
N GLY A 116 12.03 -3.97 0.38
CA GLY A 116 13.22 -4.36 1.17
C GLY A 116 14.17 -5.25 0.38
N ALA A 117 15.39 -5.44 0.90
CA ALA A 117 16.47 -6.18 0.21
C ALA A 117 16.14 -7.64 -0.16
N GLN A 118 15.19 -8.29 0.53
CA GLN A 118 14.82 -9.70 0.32
C GLN A 118 13.32 -9.99 0.45
N LEU A 119 12.51 -8.99 0.80
CA LEU A 119 11.08 -9.14 1.06
C LEU A 119 10.34 -7.97 0.44
N TRP A 120 9.20 -8.29 -0.16
CA TRP A 120 8.28 -7.31 -0.73
C TRP A 120 7.02 -7.28 0.12
N HIS A 121 6.63 -6.10 0.60
CA HIS A 121 5.34 -5.94 1.26
C HIS A 121 4.52 -4.94 0.45
N ILE A 122 3.27 -5.28 0.15
CA ILE A 122 2.39 -4.44 -0.65
C ILE A 122 1.22 -4.01 0.22
N TYR A 123 1.15 -2.71 0.49
CA TYR A 123 0.05 -2.11 1.22
C TYR A 123 -0.91 -1.47 0.22
N LEU A 124 -1.97 -2.20 -0.13
CA LEU A 124 -2.95 -1.64 -1.03
C LEU A 124 -3.92 -0.71 -0.29
N ASN A 125 -3.77 0.58 -0.57
CA ASN A 125 -4.79 1.57 -0.27
C ASN A 125 -5.58 1.87 -1.55
N LEU A 126 -6.59 1.05 -1.83
CA LEU A 126 -7.43 1.24 -3.01
C LEU A 126 -8.39 2.42 -2.77
N VAL A 127 -8.21 3.51 -3.52
CA VAL A 127 -9.26 4.49 -3.78
C VAL A 127 -9.72 4.28 -5.22
N ALA A 128 -10.63 3.34 -5.43
CA ALA A 128 -11.25 3.12 -6.74
C ALA A 128 -12.62 3.81 -6.77
N CYS A 129 -12.86 4.60 -7.81
CA CYS A 129 -14.15 5.27 -8.03
C CYS A 129 -14.94 4.51 -9.10
N ASN A 130 -15.67 3.48 -8.68
CA ASN A 130 -16.58 2.74 -9.55
C ASN A 130 -17.94 3.45 -9.58
N GLY A 131 -18.33 3.95 -10.76
CA GLY A 131 -19.68 4.48 -11.00
C GLY A 131 -20.08 5.68 -10.14
N GLY A 132 -19.14 6.58 -9.82
CA GLY A 132 -19.40 7.78 -9.01
C GLY A 132 -19.38 7.57 -7.49
N SER A 133 -19.19 6.33 -7.02
CA SER A 133 -18.89 6.05 -5.61
C SER A 133 -17.41 5.70 -5.45
N CYS A 134 -16.66 6.56 -4.76
CA CYS A 134 -15.30 6.25 -4.34
C CYS A 134 -15.41 5.35 -3.10
N ARG A 135 -15.25 4.04 -3.27
CA ARG A 135 -15.22 3.09 -2.15
C ARG A 135 -13.78 2.88 -1.74
N LEU A 136 -13.50 3.17 -0.47
CA LEU A 136 -12.26 2.79 0.15
C LEU A 136 -12.27 1.28 0.37
N GLN A 137 -11.36 0.56 -0.27
CA GLN A 137 -11.04 -0.81 0.12
C GLN A 137 -9.59 -0.84 0.57
N ARG A 138 -9.40 -0.82 1.90
CA ARG A 138 -8.10 -1.12 2.49
C ARG A 138 -7.96 -2.63 2.47
N ILE A 139 -7.20 -3.16 1.52
CA ILE A 139 -6.92 -4.60 1.42
C ILE A 139 -5.44 -4.75 1.78
N LEU A 140 -5.14 -5.21 2.98
CA LEU A 140 -3.78 -5.58 3.31
C LEU A 140 -3.50 -6.92 2.62
N LEU A 141 -2.60 -6.90 1.64
CA LEU A 141 -2.17 -8.11 0.94
C LEU A 141 -0.81 -8.50 1.50
N GLU A 142 -0.80 -9.43 2.44
CA GLU A 142 0.46 -10.04 2.88
C GLU A 142 1.17 -10.75 1.71
N PHE A 143 2.48 -10.93 1.83
CA PHE A 143 3.35 -11.60 0.85
C PHE A 143 2.73 -12.87 0.25
N LEU A 144 2.04 -13.68 1.06
CA LEU A 144 1.35 -14.91 0.64
C LEU A 144 0.10 -14.69 -0.23
N VAL A 145 -0.65 -13.61 -0.02
CA VAL A 145 -1.84 -13.28 -0.83
C VAL A 145 -1.41 -12.63 -2.14
N CYS A 146 -0.37 -11.78 -2.12
CA CYS A 146 0.28 -11.29 -3.34
C CYS A 146 0.82 -12.44 -4.19
N LEU A 147 1.53 -13.41 -3.61
CA LEU A 147 2.00 -14.60 -4.32
C LEU A 147 0.84 -15.36 -4.98
N LYS A 148 -0.28 -15.58 -4.28
CA LYS A 148 -1.45 -16.24 -4.87
C LYS A 148 -2.12 -15.44 -5.99
N ILE A 149 -2.15 -14.10 -5.90
CA ILE A 149 -2.71 -13.21 -6.93
C ILE A 149 -1.76 -13.09 -8.14
N LEU A 150 -0.46 -13.27 -7.94
CA LEU A 150 0.56 -13.08 -8.98
C LEU A 150 0.93 -14.37 -9.74
N HIS A 151 0.68 -15.54 -9.13
CA HIS A 151 0.92 -16.88 -9.70
C HIS A 151 -0.29 -17.54 -10.37
N TYR A 152 -1.48 -16.92 -10.33
CA TYR A 152 -2.68 -17.30 -11.10
C TYR A 152 -3.14 -16.12 -11.96
#